data_AF-X0ZLE8-F1
#
_entry.id   AF-X0ZLE8-F1
#
_cell.length_a   1.000
_cell.length_b   1.000
_cell.length_c   1.000
_cell.angle_alpha   90.00
_cell.angle_beta   90.00
_cell.angle_gamma   90.00
#
_symmetry.space_group_name_H-M   'P 1'
#
loop_
_entity.id
_entity.type
_entity.pdbx_description
1 polymer ?
#
loop_
_entity_poly.entity_id
_entity_poly.type
_entity_poly.pdbx_seq_one_letter_code
_entity_poly.pdbx_strand_id
1 'polypeptide(L)'
;LINERVFHNGSQLMQSPLISILGASNEIPEEDENLDALYDRFLVRLQVGYVENDDSFKEILFKKAGEKKIKNKLTLEELKLLQRDARKVKTPNNIQDMIIILKKRLLKKKVRISDRRWKQVIGFLKTLATVNGRKTVVETDLLVIRNMLWTDPAQASVISKTVWDVCVSSKQAASVIKSECKKTEESFDKIGLSDDHYNRGREKIPVSEHEKKLYIKQIGGLKKNLASAERETTSRRKKYDAQLDSNPWIDGTGIISDIDSEVAKLIKTSEMLLKLIDKIENWPIESESEEDEDDDEWD
;
A
#
# COMPACT_ATOMS: atom_id res chain seq x y z
N LEU A 1 36.95 -4.88 9.98
CA LEU A 1 36.17 -6.12 9.75
C LEU A 1 34.89 -5.95 8.93
N ILE A 2 33.83 -5.26 9.39
CA ILE A 2 32.51 -5.25 8.71
C ILE A 2 32.51 -4.49 7.37
N ASN A 3 33.12 -3.29 7.34
CA ASN A 3 33.17 -2.45 6.15
C ASN A 3 34.29 -2.87 5.20
N GLU A 4 35.51 -2.89 5.71
CA GLU A 4 36.71 -3.13 4.91
C GLU A 4 36.89 -4.60 4.55
N ARG A 5 36.19 -5.52 5.23
CA ARG A 5 36.40 -6.97 5.11
C ARG A 5 37.86 -7.37 5.34
N VAL A 6 38.61 -6.57 6.07
CA VAL A 6 39.99 -6.83 6.48
C VAL A 6 40.06 -6.95 8.01
N PHE A 7 40.95 -7.83 8.45
CA PHE A 7 41.35 -8.05 9.84
C PHE A 7 42.85 -7.74 9.98
N HIS A 8 43.22 -6.95 10.97
CA HIS A 8 44.61 -6.66 11.29
C HIS A 8 45.13 -7.71 12.28
N ASN A 9 46.06 -8.55 11.83
CA ASN A 9 46.76 -9.52 12.66
C ASN A 9 48.20 -9.03 12.90
N GLY A 10 48.37 -8.12 13.87
CA GLY A 10 49.63 -7.40 14.05
C GLY A 10 49.95 -6.52 12.83
N SER A 11 51.07 -6.80 12.16
CA SER A 11 51.48 -6.10 10.92
C SER A 11 50.85 -6.67 9.64
N GLN A 12 50.14 -7.80 9.71
CA GLN A 12 49.53 -8.43 8.54
C GLN A 12 48.06 -8.03 8.36
N LEU A 13 47.70 -7.68 7.13
CA LEU A 13 46.30 -7.47 6.72
C LEU A 13 45.75 -8.76 6.12
N MET A 14 44.72 -9.34 6.75
CA MET A 14 44.07 -10.57 6.30
C MET A 14 42.66 -10.28 5.80
N GLN A 15 42.30 -10.85 4.65
CA GLN A 15 40.92 -10.78 4.15
C GLN A 15 40.00 -11.64 5.02
N SER A 16 38.92 -11.04 5.52
CA SER A 16 37.95 -11.71 6.36
C SER A 16 37.03 -12.62 5.52
N PRO A 17 36.90 -13.92 5.86
CA PRO A 17 35.97 -14.85 5.19
C PRO A 17 34.52 -14.69 5.67
N LEU A 18 34.21 -13.62 6.41
CA LEU A 18 32.93 -13.37 7.02
C LEU A 18 31.78 -13.44 5.99
N ILE A 19 30.76 -14.26 6.25
CA ILE A 19 29.59 -14.40 5.37
C ILE A 19 28.45 -13.51 5.91
N SER A 20 28.09 -13.72 7.17
CA SER A 20 27.03 -13.00 7.87
C SER A 20 27.47 -12.66 9.30
N ILE A 21 26.83 -11.64 9.88
CA ILE A 21 26.92 -11.30 11.29
C ILE A 21 25.50 -11.32 11.83
N LEU A 22 25.31 -11.97 12.97
CA LEU A 22 24.10 -11.89 13.76
C LEU A 22 24.49 -11.30 15.12
N GLY A 23 23.78 -10.25 15.52
CA GLY A 23 23.89 -9.66 16.84
C GLY A 23 22.56 -9.83 17.56
N ALA A 24 22.61 -10.10 18.85
CA ALA A 24 21.46 -10.10 19.74
C ALA A 24 21.78 -9.21 20.93
N SER A 25 20.83 -8.39 21.33
CA SER A 25 20.91 -7.53 22.51
C SER A 25 19.54 -7.45 23.14
N ASN A 26 19.51 -7.44 24.48
CA ASN A 26 18.28 -7.20 25.24
C ASN A 26 17.96 -5.70 25.37
N GLU A 27 18.96 -4.85 25.13
CA GLU A 27 18.87 -3.41 25.25
C GLU A 27 19.23 -2.73 23.92
N ILE A 28 18.56 -1.62 23.64
CA ILE A 28 18.98 -0.71 22.57
C ILE A 28 20.20 0.03 23.11
N PRO A 29 21.26 0.23 22.31
CA PRO A 29 22.37 1.07 22.74
C PRO A 29 21.87 2.41 23.28
N GLU A 30 22.34 2.83 24.44
CA GLU A 30 22.22 4.22 24.87
C GLU A 30 22.92 5.14 23.86
N GLU A 31 22.67 6.45 23.89
CA GLU A 31 23.27 7.44 22.98
C GLU A 31 24.82 7.49 23.16
N ASP A 32 25.50 6.52 22.56
CA ASP A 32 26.94 6.41 22.41
C ASP A 32 27.23 6.35 20.90
N GLU A 33 27.89 7.39 20.40
CA GLU A 33 28.21 7.56 18.99
C GLU A 33 28.95 6.34 18.39
N ASN A 34 29.73 5.62 19.20
CA ASN A 34 30.44 4.42 18.74
C ASN A 34 29.48 3.25 18.49
N LEU A 35 28.51 3.06 19.38
CA LEU A 35 27.51 2.01 19.27
C LEU A 35 26.52 2.32 18.15
N ASP A 36 26.15 3.58 17.93
CA ASP A 36 25.30 4.00 16.82
C ASP A 36 25.94 3.70 15.45
N ALA A 37 27.24 3.98 15.30
CA ALA A 37 27.97 3.67 14.08
C ALA A 37 28.01 2.16 13.81
N LEU A 38 28.10 1.32 14.85
CA LEU A 38 28.02 -0.13 14.74
C LEU A 38 26.59 -0.59 14.43
N TYR A 39 25.60 0.00 15.10
CA TYR A 39 24.20 -0.33 14.96
C TYR A 39 23.67 -0.04 13.54
N ASP A 40 24.13 1.03 12.88
CA ASP A 40 23.81 1.32 11.48
C ASP A 40 24.30 0.23 10.51
N ARG A 41 25.30 -0.58 10.90
CA ARG A 41 25.85 -1.65 10.05
C ARG A 41 24.96 -2.90 10.03
N PHE A 42 24.04 -3.04 10.98
CA PHE A 42 23.02 -4.09 10.95
C PHE A 42 21.86 -3.67 10.05
N LEU A 43 21.76 -4.31 8.89
CA LEU A 43 20.72 -3.98 7.92
C LEU A 43 19.32 -4.40 8.41
N VAL A 44 19.21 -5.61 8.95
CA VAL A 44 17.93 -6.18 9.41
C VAL A 44 17.89 -6.11 10.92
N ARG A 45 16.80 -5.55 11.46
CA ARG A 45 16.53 -5.47 12.90
C ARG A 45 15.17 -6.09 13.20
N LEU A 46 15.15 -7.01 14.14
CA LEU A 46 13.95 -7.73 14.54
C LEU A 46 13.77 -7.59 16.05
N GLN A 47 12.56 -7.19 16.45
CA GLN A 47 12.15 -7.28 17.84
C GLN A 47 11.51 -8.65 18.04
N VAL A 48 12.08 -9.44 18.94
CA VAL A 48 11.59 -10.78 19.27
C VAL A 48 10.95 -10.70 20.65
N GLY A 49 9.64 -10.92 20.71
CA GLY A 49 8.89 -11.01 21.95
C GLY A 49 8.96 -12.41 22.57
N TYR A 50 8.38 -12.55 23.76
CA TYR A 50 8.13 -13.86 24.34
C TYR A 50 7.08 -14.64 23.53
N VAL A 51 7.08 -15.96 23.67
CA VAL A 51 6.09 -16.82 23.03
C VAL A 51 4.74 -16.64 23.70
N GLU A 52 3.75 -16.21 22.94
CA GLU A 52 2.40 -15.91 23.45
C GLU A 52 1.46 -17.13 23.41
N ASN A 53 1.73 -18.10 22.53
CA ASN A 53 0.87 -19.27 22.33
C ASN A 53 1.29 -20.43 23.26
N ASP A 54 0.36 -20.91 24.08
CA ASP A 54 0.59 -22.00 25.05
C ASP A 54 1.13 -23.28 24.43
N ASP A 55 0.68 -23.67 23.24
CA ASP A 55 1.15 -24.89 22.59
C ASP A 55 2.57 -24.72 22.04
N SER A 56 2.89 -23.55 21.50
CA SER A 56 4.27 -23.20 21.10
C SER A 56 5.20 -23.16 22.33
N PHE A 57 4.69 -22.65 23.45
CA PHE A 57 5.42 -22.64 24.72
C PHE A 57 5.66 -24.05 25.24
N LYS A 58 4.64 -24.92 25.22
CA LYS A 58 4.78 -26.36 25.54
C LYS A 58 5.79 -27.04 24.62
N GLU A 59 5.80 -26.74 23.32
CA GLU A 59 6.80 -27.29 22.42
C GLU A 59 8.23 -26.88 22.83
N ILE A 60 8.45 -25.61 23.16
CA ILE A 60 9.78 -25.13 23.59
C ILE A 60 10.23 -25.79 24.89
N LEU A 61 9.32 -25.96 25.85
CA LEU A 61 9.66 -26.50 27.16
C LEU A 61 9.83 -28.02 27.19
N PHE A 62 8.97 -28.76 26.48
CA PHE A 62 8.84 -30.20 26.67
C PHE A 62 9.31 -31.04 25.48
N LYS A 63 9.52 -30.44 24.30
CA LYS A 63 10.02 -31.16 23.12
C LYS A 63 11.55 -31.19 23.16
N LYS A 64 12.15 -32.37 23.24
CA LYS A 64 13.62 -32.51 23.07
C LYS A 64 14.00 -31.97 21.68
N ALA A 65 14.96 -31.05 21.64
CA ALA A 65 15.55 -30.56 20.40
C ALA A 65 16.24 -31.73 19.68
N GLY A 66 15.51 -32.42 18.80
CA GLY A 66 16.09 -33.43 17.92
C GLY A 66 17.01 -32.76 16.89
N GLU A 67 18.12 -33.41 16.56
CA GLU A 67 18.99 -32.99 15.46
C GLU A 67 18.21 -32.98 14.15
N LYS A 68 17.74 -31.81 13.71
CA LYS A 68 17.12 -31.66 12.40
C LYS A 68 18.19 -31.90 11.34
N LYS A 69 18.10 -33.03 10.63
CA LYS A 69 18.92 -33.27 9.44
C LYS A 69 18.58 -32.22 8.37
N ILE A 70 19.48 -31.26 8.19
CA ILE A 70 19.39 -30.25 7.12
C ILE A 70 19.65 -30.94 5.79
N LYS A 71 18.60 -31.13 4.98
CA LYS A 71 18.68 -31.81 3.67
C LYS A 71 19.32 -30.93 2.60
N ASN A 72 19.03 -29.62 2.62
CA ASN A 72 19.47 -28.69 1.58
C ASN A 72 20.61 -27.83 2.13
N LYS A 73 21.82 -28.00 1.60
CA LYS A 73 22.99 -27.20 1.95
C LYS A 73 23.33 -26.27 0.79
N LEU A 74 23.72 -25.03 1.11
CA LEU A 74 24.23 -24.08 0.14
C LEU A 74 25.76 -24.08 0.20
N THR A 75 26.42 -24.33 -0.92
CA THR A 75 27.87 -24.25 -1.05
C THR A 75 28.35 -22.80 -1.16
N LEU A 76 29.64 -22.57 -0.86
CA LEU A 76 30.23 -21.24 -0.98
C LEU A 76 30.28 -20.76 -2.44
N GLU A 77 30.39 -21.67 -3.40
CA GLU A 77 30.37 -21.33 -4.82
C GLU A 77 28.98 -20.89 -5.28
N GLU A 78 27.94 -21.64 -4.90
CA GLU A 78 26.54 -21.26 -5.16
C GLU A 78 26.22 -19.92 -4.52
N LEU A 79 26.69 -19.67 -3.29
CA LEU A 79 26.51 -18.37 -2.63
C LEU A 79 27.16 -17.22 -3.43
N LYS A 80 28.38 -17.41 -3.94
CA LYS A 80 29.07 -16.40 -4.78
C LYS A 80 28.32 -16.16 -6.09
N LEU A 81 27.76 -17.22 -6.70
CA LEU A 81 26.93 -17.10 -7.90
C LEU A 81 25.67 -16.28 -7.62
N LEU A 82 24.94 -16.58 -6.54
CA LEU A 82 23.76 -15.83 -6.11
C LEU A 82 24.09 -14.35 -5.87
N GLN A 83 25.22 -14.05 -5.20
CA GLN A 83 25.68 -12.67 -4.98
C GLN A 83 26.03 -11.94 -6.29
N ARG A 84 26.57 -12.65 -7.28
CA ARG A 84 26.84 -12.09 -8.62
C ARG A 84 25.53 -11.82 -9.36
N ASP A 85 24.58 -12.73 -9.31
CA ASP A 85 23.34 -12.60 -10.05
C ASP A 85 22.40 -11.58 -9.42
N ALA A 86 22.39 -11.43 -8.09
CA ALA A 86 21.73 -10.34 -7.40
C ALA A 86 22.20 -8.95 -7.87
N ARG A 87 23.49 -8.78 -8.17
CA ARG A 87 23.99 -7.50 -8.72
C ARG A 87 23.40 -7.16 -10.09
N LYS A 88 23.01 -8.17 -10.88
CA LYS A 88 22.43 -8.03 -12.22
C LYS A 88 20.91 -7.79 -12.21
N VAL A 89 20.25 -8.05 -11.08
CA VAL A 89 18.80 -7.80 -10.96
C VAL A 89 18.51 -6.33 -11.21
N LYS A 90 17.50 -6.09 -12.05
CA LYS A 90 17.04 -4.75 -12.39
C LYS A 90 16.07 -4.24 -11.31
N THR A 91 16.14 -2.95 -11.05
CA THR A 91 15.16 -2.23 -10.21
C THR A 91 14.33 -1.35 -11.15
N PRO A 92 13.10 -1.78 -11.52
CA PRO A 92 12.24 -1.03 -12.43
C PRO A 92 11.91 0.39 -11.94
N ASN A 93 11.55 1.29 -12.86
CA ASN A 93 11.30 2.71 -12.54
C ASN A 93 10.18 2.90 -11.51
N ASN A 94 9.09 2.14 -11.60
CA ASN A 94 8.01 2.18 -10.61
C ASN A 94 8.52 1.88 -9.18
N ILE A 95 9.46 0.93 -9.02
CA ILE A 95 10.06 0.64 -7.72
C ILE A 95 10.94 1.79 -7.24
N GLN A 96 11.71 2.42 -8.13
CA GLN A 96 12.52 3.59 -7.81
C GLN A 96 11.64 4.76 -7.33
N ASP A 97 10.55 5.03 -8.04
CA ASP A 97 9.58 6.08 -7.70
C ASP A 97 8.92 5.80 -6.34
N MET A 98 8.51 4.56 -6.08
CA MET A 98 7.96 4.15 -4.78
C MET A 98 8.95 4.38 -3.64
N ILE A 99 10.24 4.08 -3.84
CA ILE A 99 11.30 4.31 -2.85
C ILE A 99 11.49 5.81 -2.60
N ILE A 100 11.46 6.64 -3.64
CA ILE A 100 11.55 8.10 -3.50
C ILE A 100 10.34 8.64 -2.72
N ILE A 101 9.13 8.19 -3.04
CA ILE A 101 7.91 8.54 -2.33
C ILE A 101 8.00 8.12 -0.86
N LEU A 102 8.45 6.90 -0.59
CA LEU A 102 8.64 6.37 0.75
C LEU A 102 9.64 7.22 1.54
N LYS A 103 10.81 7.53 0.97
CA LYS A 103 11.82 8.40 1.58
C LYS A 103 11.23 9.76 1.96
N LYS A 104 10.48 10.39 1.04
CA LYS A 104 9.82 11.70 1.29
C LYS A 104 8.76 11.60 2.38
N ARG A 105 7.92 10.55 2.40
CA ARG A 105 6.88 10.35 3.41
C ARG A 105 7.48 10.11 4.80
N LEU A 106 8.54 9.30 4.89
CA LEU A 106 9.24 9.04 6.15
C LEU A 106 9.91 10.30 6.69
N LEU A 107 10.54 11.10 5.82
CA LEU A 107 11.14 12.39 6.21
C LEU A 107 10.10 13.36 6.81
N LYS A 108 8.90 13.44 6.20
CA LYS A 108 7.79 14.24 6.75
C LYS A 108 7.34 13.78 8.14
N LYS A 109 7.48 12.49 8.43
CA LYS A 109 7.20 11.88 9.74
C LYS A 109 8.40 11.93 10.69
N LYS A 110 9.41 12.75 10.40
CA LYS A 110 10.66 12.91 11.16
C LYS A 110 11.51 11.62 11.28
N VAL A 111 11.29 10.64 10.40
CA VAL A 111 12.13 9.44 10.31
C VAL A 111 13.19 9.66 9.24
N ARG A 112 14.44 9.89 9.66
CA ARG A 112 15.57 10.11 8.75
C ARG A 112 16.34 8.81 8.52
N ILE A 113 16.60 8.49 7.26
CA ILE A 113 17.31 7.28 6.85
C ILE A 113 18.49 7.66 5.97
N SER A 114 19.67 7.11 6.27
CA SER A 114 20.90 7.38 5.53
C SER A 114 20.86 6.82 4.11
N ASP A 115 21.53 7.49 3.17
CA ASP A 115 21.62 7.01 1.78
C ASP A 115 22.36 5.65 1.69
N ARG A 116 23.31 5.42 2.61
CA ARG A 116 23.97 4.13 2.79
C ARG A 116 22.95 3.01 3.04
N ARG A 117 22.01 3.24 3.97
CA ARG A 117 20.98 2.26 4.31
C ARG A 117 20.05 2.00 3.13
N TRP A 118 19.65 3.04 2.40
CA TRP A 118 18.89 2.88 1.16
C TRP A 118 19.62 2.00 0.13
N LYS A 119 20.92 2.21 -0.06
CA LYS A 119 21.74 1.37 -0.96
C LYS A 119 21.77 -0.10 -0.52
N GLN A 120 21.85 -0.37 0.78
CA GLN A 120 21.80 -1.72 1.33
C GLN A 120 20.42 -2.36 1.15
N VAL A 121 19.33 -1.61 1.38
CA VAL A 121 17.95 -2.06 1.15
C VAL A 121 17.75 -2.45 -0.31
N ILE A 122 18.23 -1.65 -1.28
CA ILE A 122 18.19 -2.02 -2.70
C ILE A 122 18.95 -3.33 -2.96
N GLY A 123 20.14 -3.47 -2.37
CA GLY A 123 20.92 -4.71 -2.46
C GLY A 123 20.12 -5.92 -1.95
N PHE A 124 19.45 -5.77 -0.81
CA PHE A 124 18.60 -6.81 -0.24
C PHE A 124 17.41 -7.15 -1.16
N LEU A 125 16.70 -6.16 -1.69
CA LEU A 125 15.58 -6.37 -2.62
C LEU A 125 16.02 -7.14 -3.87
N LYS A 126 17.21 -6.83 -4.38
CA LYS A 126 17.78 -7.57 -5.51
C LYS A 126 18.14 -9.01 -5.16
N THR A 127 18.67 -9.25 -3.96
CA THR A 127 18.90 -10.60 -3.45
C THR A 127 17.58 -11.35 -3.30
N LEU A 128 16.53 -10.72 -2.76
CA LEU A 128 15.19 -11.28 -2.60
C LEU A 128 14.60 -11.73 -3.95
N ALA A 129 14.72 -10.88 -4.98
CA ALA A 129 14.33 -11.24 -6.33
C ALA A 129 15.12 -12.45 -6.86
N THR A 130 16.43 -12.49 -6.62
CA THR A 130 17.31 -13.58 -7.10
C THR A 130 16.97 -14.92 -6.45
N VAL A 131 16.76 -14.96 -5.13
CA VAL A 131 16.40 -16.20 -4.42
C VAL A 131 15.02 -16.71 -4.81
N ASN A 132 14.13 -15.82 -5.27
CA ASN A 132 12.84 -16.20 -5.85
C ASN A 132 12.92 -16.47 -7.38
N GLY A 133 14.12 -16.56 -7.97
CA GLY A 133 14.31 -16.84 -9.39
C GLY A 133 13.94 -15.70 -10.35
N ARG A 134 13.71 -14.48 -9.83
CA ARG A 134 13.32 -13.30 -10.60
C ARG A 134 14.53 -12.46 -11.02
N LYS A 135 14.44 -11.84 -12.20
CA LYS A 135 15.46 -10.90 -12.73
C LYS A 135 15.14 -9.43 -12.43
N THR A 136 13.98 -9.17 -11.83
CA THR A 136 13.47 -7.82 -11.51
C THR A 136 12.85 -7.80 -10.12
N VAL A 137 13.09 -6.72 -9.39
CA VAL A 137 12.40 -6.41 -8.13
C VAL A 137 10.93 -6.10 -8.42
N VAL A 138 10.02 -6.58 -7.56
CA VAL A 138 8.58 -6.34 -7.65
C VAL A 138 8.07 -5.51 -6.47
N GLU A 139 6.81 -5.09 -6.50
CA GLU A 139 6.25 -4.14 -5.52
C GLU A 139 6.10 -4.78 -4.15
N THR A 140 5.72 -6.06 -4.09
CA THR A 140 5.58 -6.79 -2.83
C THR A 140 6.90 -6.90 -2.08
N ASP A 141 8.05 -6.97 -2.77
CA ASP A 141 9.38 -7.04 -2.14
C ASP A 141 9.62 -5.88 -1.15
N LEU A 142 9.05 -4.70 -1.42
CA LEU A 142 9.17 -3.51 -0.57
C LEU A 142 8.56 -3.72 0.82
N LEU A 143 7.63 -4.64 1.01
CA LEU A 143 7.00 -4.89 2.30
C LEU A 143 7.96 -5.49 3.33
N VAL A 144 8.98 -6.21 2.87
CA VAL A 144 10.00 -6.83 3.72
C VAL A 144 10.92 -5.79 4.38
N ILE A 145 11.07 -4.61 3.75
CA ILE A 145 12.04 -3.60 4.19
C ILE A 145 11.64 -2.90 5.48
N ARG A 146 10.41 -3.09 5.98
CA ARG A 146 9.92 -2.46 7.22
C ARG A 146 10.87 -2.69 8.41
N ASN A 147 11.49 -3.87 8.47
CA ASN A 147 12.43 -4.28 9.52
C ASN A 147 13.87 -3.80 9.28
N MET A 148 14.11 -3.02 8.23
CA MET A 148 15.45 -2.50 7.89
C MET A 148 15.57 -1.01 8.10
N LEU A 149 14.44 -0.29 8.08
CA LEU A 149 14.42 1.16 8.02
C LEU A 149 14.49 1.82 9.41
N TRP A 150 13.92 1.21 10.45
CA TRP A 150 13.91 1.80 11.80
C TRP A 150 15.30 1.73 12.46
N THR A 151 15.59 2.72 13.30
CA THR A 151 16.70 2.70 14.28
C THR A 151 16.18 2.52 15.69
N ASP A 152 15.00 3.05 15.97
CA ASP A 152 14.30 2.89 17.24
C ASP A 152 13.05 2.02 17.00
N PRO A 153 12.81 0.96 17.81
CA PRO A 153 11.58 0.17 17.75
C PRO A 153 10.29 1.00 17.78
N ALA A 154 10.27 2.17 18.44
CA ALA A 154 9.11 3.07 18.43
C ALA A 154 8.76 3.56 17.01
N GLN A 155 9.74 3.64 16.10
CA GLN A 155 9.52 4.00 14.70
C GLN A 155 8.93 2.84 13.88
N ALA A 156 9.04 1.58 14.33
CA ALA A 156 8.69 0.41 13.54
C ALA A 156 7.22 0.43 13.08
N SER A 157 6.30 0.87 13.94
CA SER A 157 4.87 1.01 13.59
C SER A 157 4.65 2.07 12.51
N VAL A 158 5.25 3.25 12.68
CA VAL A 158 5.14 4.37 11.72
C VAL A 158 5.73 3.99 10.36
N ILE A 159 6.87 3.31 10.35
CA ILE A 159 7.53 2.84 9.15
C ILE A 159 6.68 1.77 8.46
N SER A 160 6.24 0.75 9.21
CA SER A 160 5.42 -0.34 8.66
C SER A 160 4.16 0.20 8.01
N LYS A 161 3.46 1.12 8.67
CA LYS A 161 2.29 1.82 8.10
C LYS A 161 2.66 2.61 6.85
N THR A 162 3.78 3.33 6.84
CA THR A 162 4.17 4.13 5.67
C THR A 162 4.57 3.27 4.47
N VAL A 163 5.30 2.18 4.70
CA VAL A 163 5.64 1.19 3.68
C VAL A 163 4.35 0.60 3.11
N TRP A 164 3.42 0.22 3.98
CA TRP A 164 2.10 -0.26 3.59
C TRP A 164 1.31 0.76 2.77
N ASP A 165 1.27 2.03 3.19
CA ASP A 165 0.58 3.11 2.49
C ASP A 165 1.19 3.42 1.11
N VAL A 166 2.46 3.09 0.89
CA VAL A 166 3.12 3.28 -0.41
C VAL A 166 2.89 2.06 -1.30
N CYS A 167 2.90 0.85 -0.73
CA CYS A 167 2.83 -0.39 -1.50
C CYS A 167 1.40 -0.87 -1.75
N VAL A 168 0.47 -0.65 -0.82
CA VAL A 168 -0.87 -1.26 -0.85
C VAL A 168 -1.96 -0.20 -0.97
N SER A 169 -1.87 0.89 -0.21
CA SER A 169 -2.90 1.93 -0.23
C SER A 169 -2.90 2.67 -1.59
N SER A 170 -3.96 2.47 -2.37
CA SER A 170 -4.24 3.35 -3.51
C SER A 170 -4.65 4.72 -2.99
N LYS A 171 -4.52 5.76 -3.83
CA LYS A 171 -5.30 6.99 -3.66
C LYS A 171 -6.74 6.59 -3.34
N GLN A 172 -7.36 7.26 -2.37
CA GLN A 172 -8.69 6.95 -1.84
C GLN A 172 -9.80 7.23 -2.88
N ALA A 173 -9.71 6.59 -4.06
CA ALA A 173 -10.55 6.85 -5.21
C ALA A 173 -12.02 6.57 -4.87
N ALA A 174 -12.28 5.47 -4.17
CA ALA A 174 -13.62 5.14 -3.70
C ALA A 174 -14.21 6.24 -2.80
N SER A 175 -13.42 6.80 -1.85
CA SER A 175 -13.94 7.85 -0.96
C SER A 175 -14.11 9.18 -1.67
N VAL A 176 -13.23 9.54 -2.60
CA VAL A 176 -13.34 10.75 -3.42
C VAL A 176 -14.60 10.67 -4.27
N ILE A 177 -14.78 9.60 -5.05
CA ILE A 177 -15.96 9.41 -5.90
C ILE A 177 -17.23 9.40 -5.05
N LYS A 178 -17.23 8.67 -3.92
CA LYS A 178 -18.37 8.68 -2.98
C LYS A 178 -18.72 10.08 -2.48
N SER A 179 -17.72 10.91 -2.16
CA SER A 179 -17.95 12.28 -1.72
C SER A 179 -18.53 13.16 -2.83
N GLU A 180 -18.10 12.96 -4.08
CA GLU A 180 -18.63 13.66 -5.25
C GLU A 180 -20.05 13.21 -5.58
N CYS A 181 -20.36 11.91 -5.49
CA CYS A 181 -21.72 11.40 -5.62
C CYS A 181 -22.66 12.07 -4.61
N LYS A 182 -22.24 12.12 -3.33
CA LYS A 182 -23.05 12.74 -2.27
C LYS A 182 -23.30 14.23 -2.51
N LYS A 183 -22.26 14.98 -2.90
CA LYS A 183 -22.40 16.40 -3.24
C LYS A 183 -23.34 16.62 -4.43
N THR A 184 -23.26 15.74 -5.43
CA THR A 184 -24.12 15.78 -6.62
C THR A 184 -25.57 15.52 -6.24
N GLU A 185 -25.81 14.50 -5.41
CA GLU A 185 -27.14 14.19 -4.88
C GLU A 185 -27.71 15.34 -4.03
N GLU A 186 -26.94 15.88 -3.09
CA GLU A 186 -27.36 17.00 -2.25
C GLU A 186 -27.67 18.27 -3.08
N SER A 187 -26.95 18.49 -4.19
CA SER A 187 -27.21 19.64 -5.09
C SER A 187 -28.45 19.40 -5.94
N PHE A 188 -28.64 18.18 -6.44
CA PHE A 188 -29.83 17.81 -7.19
C PHE A 188 -31.09 17.87 -6.32
N ASP A 189 -31.00 17.42 -5.07
CA ASP A 189 -32.11 17.49 -4.11
C ASP A 189 -32.52 18.93 -3.80
N LYS A 190 -31.62 19.91 -3.86
CA LYS A 190 -31.98 21.32 -3.64
C LYS A 190 -32.77 21.94 -4.78
N ILE A 191 -32.57 21.47 -6.00
CA ILE A 191 -33.28 21.98 -7.18
C ILE A 191 -34.56 21.19 -7.46
N GLY A 192 -34.56 19.89 -7.14
CA GLY A 192 -35.70 19.02 -7.41
C GLY A 192 -36.70 18.96 -6.25
N LEU A 193 -36.36 19.39 -5.04
CA LEU A 193 -37.25 19.28 -3.89
C LEU A 193 -37.69 20.63 -3.36
N SER A 194 -38.99 20.76 -3.12
CA SER A 194 -39.58 21.89 -2.38
C SER A 194 -39.33 21.72 -0.89
N ASP A 195 -38.89 22.78 -0.21
CA ASP A 195 -38.95 22.87 1.25
C ASP A 195 -40.34 23.38 1.66
N ASP A 196 -41.27 22.46 1.89
CA ASP A 196 -42.55 22.80 2.50
C ASP A 196 -42.36 22.99 4.01
N HIS A 197 -42.44 24.25 4.48
CA HIS A 197 -42.21 24.59 5.88
C HIS A 197 -43.32 24.08 6.83
N TYR A 198 -44.49 23.68 6.31
CA TYR A 198 -45.64 23.30 7.12
C TYR A 198 -45.91 21.78 7.19
N ASN A 199 -45.49 21.00 6.19
CA ASN A 199 -45.67 19.54 6.15
C ASN A 199 -44.33 18.80 6.12
N ARG A 200 -44.24 17.68 6.86
CA ARG A 200 -43.00 16.91 7.10
C ARG A 200 -42.52 16.12 5.86
N GLY A 201 -42.39 16.73 4.69
CA GLY A 201 -41.96 16.06 3.48
C GLY A 201 -41.44 17.02 2.41
N ARG A 202 -40.36 16.62 1.74
CA ARG A 202 -39.83 17.30 0.56
C ARG A 202 -40.59 16.80 -0.68
N GLU A 203 -41.41 17.65 -1.28
CA GLU A 203 -42.19 17.32 -2.49
C GLU A 203 -41.33 17.45 -3.75
N LYS A 204 -41.50 16.56 -4.73
CA LYS A 204 -40.73 16.58 -5.97
C LYS A 204 -41.29 17.66 -6.91
N ILE A 205 -40.47 18.65 -7.22
CA ILE A 205 -40.72 19.66 -8.25
C ILE A 205 -40.11 19.17 -9.57
N PRO A 206 -40.79 19.35 -10.72
CA PRO A 206 -40.17 19.16 -12.03
C PRO A 206 -38.91 20.01 -12.19
N VAL A 207 -37.91 19.47 -12.89
CA VAL A 207 -36.63 20.17 -13.14
C VAL A 207 -36.53 20.48 -14.63
N SER A 208 -35.91 21.61 -14.99
CA SER A 208 -35.71 21.96 -16.40
C SER A 208 -34.90 20.90 -17.16
N GLU A 209 -35.18 20.76 -18.46
CA GLU A 209 -34.48 19.77 -19.29
C GLU A 209 -32.97 20.05 -19.37
N HIS A 210 -32.57 21.33 -19.33
CA HIS A 210 -31.18 21.77 -19.33
C HIS A 210 -30.42 21.34 -18.07
N GLU A 211 -31.00 21.57 -16.88
CA GLU A 211 -30.40 21.18 -15.60
C GLU A 211 -30.28 19.67 -15.50
N LYS A 212 -31.34 18.94 -15.87
CA LYS A 212 -31.31 17.47 -15.91
C LYS A 212 -30.17 16.96 -16.80
N LYS A 213 -29.97 17.54 -17.99
CA LYS A 213 -28.85 17.21 -18.90
C LYS A 213 -27.48 17.49 -18.27
N LEU A 214 -27.31 18.57 -17.50
CA LEU A 214 -26.06 18.90 -16.82
C LEU A 214 -25.67 17.85 -15.76
N TYR A 215 -26.64 17.45 -14.91
CA TYR A 215 -26.41 16.43 -13.90
C TYR A 215 -26.14 15.05 -14.50
N ILE A 216 -26.85 14.67 -15.58
CA ILE A 216 -26.56 13.44 -16.34
C ILE A 216 -25.12 13.44 -16.86
N LYS A 217 -24.64 14.58 -17.38
CA LYS A 217 -23.24 14.71 -17.84
C LYS A 217 -22.24 14.55 -16.70
N GLN A 218 -22.49 15.18 -15.55
CA GLN A 218 -21.64 15.08 -14.36
C GLN A 218 -21.55 13.63 -13.84
N ILE A 219 -22.69 12.95 -13.74
CA ILE A 219 -22.78 11.53 -13.37
C ILE A 219 -22.06 10.64 -14.39
N GLY A 220 -22.17 10.96 -15.68
CA GLY A 220 -21.40 10.28 -16.73
C GLY A 220 -19.89 10.38 -16.52
N GLY A 221 -19.40 11.51 -16.00
CA GLY A 221 -18.01 11.69 -15.57
C GLY A 221 -17.66 10.80 -14.37
N LEU A 222 -18.49 10.80 -13.33
CA LEU A 222 -18.31 9.95 -12.15
C LEU A 222 -18.28 8.45 -12.50
N LYS A 223 -19.16 8.02 -13.42
CA LYS A 223 -19.21 6.64 -13.92
C LYS A 223 -17.91 6.24 -14.63
N LYS A 224 -17.33 7.13 -15.43
CA LYS A 224 -16.02 6.89 -16.08
C LYS A 224 -14.88 6.78 -15.06
N ASN A 225 -14.86 7.67 -14.07
CA ASN A 225 -13.86 7.64 -13.00
C ASN A 225 -13.95 6.35 -12.17
N LEU A 226 -15.17 5.93 -11.82
CA LEU A 226 -15.42 4.69 -11.11
C LEU A 226 -14.96 3.47 -11.91
N ALA A 227 -15.33 3.38 -13.19
CA ALA A 227 -14.90 2.28 -14.07
C ALA A 227 -13.37 2.23 -14.22
N SER A 228 -12.69 3.37 -14.26
CA SER A 228 -11.23 3.43 -14.26
C SER A 228 -10.64 2.89 -12.94
N ALA A 229 -11.19 3.31 -11.80
CA ALA A 229 -10.74 2.86 -10.48
C ALA A 229 -10.97 1.36 -10.26
N GLU A 230 -12.09 0.81 -10.72
CA GLU A 230 -12.40 -0.63 -10.68
C GLU A 230 -11.40 -1.45 -11.51
N ARG A 231 -11.11 -1.01 -12.74
CA ARG A 231 -10.12 -1.67 -13.61
C ARG A 231 -8.73 -1.64 -13.01
N GLU A 232 -8.31 -0.50 -12.46
CA GLU A 232 -7.01 -0.36 -11.80
C GLU A 232 -6.91 -1.28 -10.58
N THR A 233 -7.94 -1.29 -9.73
CA THR A 233 -7.96 -2.10 -8.51
C THR A 233 -7.98 -3.59 -8.81
N THR A 234 -8.77 -4.02 -9.79
CA THR A 234 -8.83 -5.43 -10.24
C THR A 234 -7.50 -5.87 -10.83
N SER A 235 -6.91 -5.05 -11.70
CA SER A 235 -5.60 -5.32 -12.30
C SER A 235 -4.52 -5.42 -11.23
N ARG A 236 -4.55 -4.53 -10.23
CA ARG A 236 -3.64 -4.55 -9.09
C ARG A 236 -3.83 -5.80 -8.23
N ARG A 237 -5.06 -6.20 -7.92
CA ARG A 237 -5.37 -7.42 -7.17
C ARG A 237 -4.72 -8.63 -7.83
N LYS A 238 -4.98 -8.83 -9.12
CA LYS A 238 -4.40 -9.94 -9.91
C LYS A 238 -2.88 -9.90 -9.94
N LYS A 239 -2.29 -8.70 -10.07
CA LYS A 239 -0.84 -8.51 -10.04
C LYS A 239 -0.24 -8.88 -8.69
N TYR A 240 -0.88 -8.49 -7.58
CA TYR A 240 -0.38 -8.73 -6.23
C TYR A 240 -0.53 -10.19 -5.84
N ASP A 241 -1.64 -10.82 -6.21
CA ASP A 241 -1.89 -12.26 -6.05
C ASP A 241 -0.72 -13.08 -6.64
N ALA A 242 -0.40 -12.85 -7.91
CA ALA A 242 0.72 -13.52 -8.58
C ALA A 242 2.11 -13.20 -7.97
N GLN A 243 2.29 -11.99 -7.43
CA GLN A 243 3.53 -11.59 -6.78
C GLN A 243 3.69 -12.18 -5.37
N LEU A 244 2.60 -12.44 -4.66
CA LEU A 244 2.60 -13.02 -3.32
C LEU A 244 2.77 -14.54 -3.38
N ASP A 245 2.14 -15.21 -4.34
CA ASP A 245 2.34 -16.64 -4.60
C ASP A 245 3.82 -16.98 -4.87
N SER A 246 4.53 -16.06 -5.51
CA SER A 246 5.96 -16.20 -5.83
C SER A 246 6.89 -15.62 -4.76
N ASN A 247 6.36 -15.20 -3.61
CA ASN A 247 7.13 -14.57 -2.53
C ASN A 247 6.86 -15.21 -1.15
N PRO A 248 7.60 -16.25 -0.77
CA PRO A 248 7.39 -16.95 0.50
C PRO A 248 7.82 -16.14 1.73
N TRP A 249 8.39 -14.95 1.53
CA TRP A 249 8.97 -14.12 2.60
C TRP A 249 7.98 -13.11 3.18
N ILE A 250 6.76 -13.07 2.66
CA ILE A 250 5.73 -12.10 3.02
C ILE A 250 4.45 -12.86 3.34
N ASP A 251 3.85 -12.55 4.48
CA ASP A 251 2.47 -12.92 4.74
C ASP A 251 1.55 -12.01 3.90
N GLY A 252 1.01 -12.59 2.83
CA GLY A 252 0.16 -11.90 1.87
C GLY A 252 -1.28 -11.63 2.35
N THR A 253 -1.71 -12.26 3.45
CA THR A 253 -3.11 -12.28 3.89
C THR A 253 -3.67 -10.88 4.15
N GLY A 254 -2.93 -10.04 4.87
CA GLY A 254 -3.33 -8.66 5.14
C GLY A 254 -3.39 -7.80 3.86
N ILE A 255 -2.54 -8.08 2.87
CA ILE A 255 -2.45 -7.25 1.65
C ILE A 255 -3.66 -7.52 0.77
N ILE A 256 -4.00 -8.79 0.60
CA ILE A 256 -5.18 -9.21 -0.15
C ILE A 256 -6.44 -8.70 0.56
N SER A 257 -6.51 -8.81 1.89
CA SER A 257 -7.64 -8.27 2.67
C SER A 257 -7.84 -6.77 2.46
N ASP A 258 -6.76 -5.98 2.42
CA ASP A 258 -6.86 -4.54 2.20
C ASP A 258 -7.28 -4.18 0.77
N ILE A 259 -6.78 -4.91 -0.23
CA ILE A 259 -7.21 -4.73 -1.62
C ILE A 259 -8.69 -5.12 -1.74
N ASP A 260 -9.11 -6.22 -1.13
CA ASP A 260 -10.51 -6.68 -1.12
C ASP A 260 -11.43 -5.69 -0.39
N SER A 261 -10.96 -5.06 0.69
CA SER A 261 -11.67 -3.97 1.37
C SER A 261 -11.88 -2.76 0.46
N GLU A 262 -10.89 -2.40 -0.37
CA GLU A 262 -11.04 -1.32 -1.34
C GLU A 262 -11.99 -1.70 -2.48
N VAL A 263 -11.95 -2.94 -2.97
CA VAL A 263 -12.93 -3.48 -3.93
C VAL A 263 -14.35 -3.36 -3.35
N ALA A 264 -14.55 -3.75 -2.10
CA ALA A 264 -15.85 -3.64 -1.43
C ALA A 264 -16.34 -2.19 -1.34
N LYS A 265 -15.46 -1.22 -1.07
CA LYS A 265 -15.82 0.21 -1.07
C LYS A 265 -16.21 0.71 -2.46
N LEU A 266 -15.52 0.26 -3.51
CA LEU A 266 -15.86 0.62 -4.90
C LEU A 266 -17.23 0.06 -5.29
N ILE A 267 -17.52 -1.21 -4.95
CA ILE A 267 -18.84 -1.84 -5.17
C ILE A 267 -19.94 -1.02 -4.51
N LYS A 268 -19.78 -0.67 -3.22
CA LYS A 268 -20.75 0.16 -2.50
C LYS A 268 -20.93 1.55 -3.14
N THR A 269 -19.86 2.12 -3.69
CA THR A 269 -19.92 3.41 -4.39
C THR A 269 -20.64 3.29 -5.73
N SER A 270 -20.49 2.14 -6.42
CA SER A 270 -21.21 1.79 -7.64
C SER A 270 -22.71 1.70 -7.40
N GLU A 271 -23.14 1.01 -6.33
CA GLU A 271 -24.54 0.94 -5.92
C GLU A 271 -25.14 2.32 -5.62
N MET A 272 -24.39 3.18 -4.92
CA MET A 272 -24.81 4.57 -4.66
C MET A 272 -24.97 5.36 -5.96
N LEU A 273 -24.04 5.22 -6.90
CA LEU A 273 -24.10 5.91 -8.18
C LEU A 273 -25.28 5.44 -9.04
N LEU A 274 -25.58 4.14 -9.05
CA LEU A 274 -26.75 3.59 -9.75
C LEU A 274 -28.07 4.15 -9.19
N LYS A 275 -28.18 4.28 -7.87
CA LYS A 275 -29.36 4.91 -7.24
C LYS A 275 -29.49 6.38 -7.63
N LEU A 276 -28.36 7.10 -7.71
CA LEU A 276 -28.37 8.50 -8.13
C LEU A 276 -28.73 8.66 -9.62
N ILE A 277 -28.24 7.76 -10.48
CA ILE A 277 -28.61 7.71 -11.90
C ILE A 277 -30.12 7.51 -12.03
N ASP A 278 -30.66 6.46 -11.41
CA ASP A 278 -32.09 6.12 -11.47
C ASP A 278 -32.98 7.27 -10.96
N LYS A 279 -32.57 7.90 -9.85
CA LYS A 279 -33.26 9.07 -9.28
C LYS A 279 -33.34 10.21 -10.28
N ILE A 280 -32.25 10.53 -10.98
CA ILE A 280 -32.18 11.69 -11.88
C ILE A 280 -32.85 11.38 -13.22
N GLU A 281 -32.66 10.19 -13.77
CA GLU A 281 -33.29 9.77 -15.03
C GLU A 281 -34.82 9.74 -14.91
N ASN A 282 -35.35 9.24 -13.79
CA ASN A 282 -36.79 9.15 -13.52
C ASN A 282 -37.38 10.43 -12.89
N TRP A 283 -36.60 11.51 -12.79
CA TRP A 283 -37.12 12.77 -12.23
C TRP A 283 -38.08 13.48 -13.21
N PRO A 284 -39.23 14.01 -12.76
CA PRO A 284 -40.13 14.78 -13.60
C PRO A 284 -39.43 15.98 -14.25
N ILE A 285 -39.78 16.24 -15.50
CA ILE A 285 -39.30 17.40 -16.27
C ILE A 285 -40.44 18.40 -16.33
N GLU A 286 -40.13 19.70 -16.28
CA GLU A 286 -41.12 20.73 -16.58
C GLU A 286 -41.75 20.41 -17.94
N SER A 287 -43.07 20.21 -17.98
CA SER A 287 -43.78 20.22 -19.25
C SER A 287 -43.55 21.59 -19.87
N GLU A 288 -43.06 21.64 -21.12
CA GLU A 288 -43.29 22.83 -21.94
C GLU A 288 -44.81 23.06 -21.87
N SER A 289 -45.23 24.09 -21.13
CA SER A 289 -46.55 24.64 -21.33
C SER A 289 -46.59 24.99 -22.81
N GLU A 290 -47.38 24.25 -23.58
CA GLU A 290 -48.03 24.83 -24.74
C GLU A 290 -48.54 26.18 -24.24
N GLU A 291 -47.94 27.26 -24.73
CA GLU A 291 -48.51 28.59 -24.58
C GLU A 291 -49.93 28.42 -25.13
N ASP A 292 -50.90 28.38 -24.23
CA ASP A 292 -52.29 28.60 -24.57
C ASP A 292 -52.28 29.92 -25.36
N GLU A 293 -52.46 29.84 -26.68
CA GLU A 293 -52.88 30.96 -27.53
C GLU A 293 -54.29 31.38 -27.07
N ASP A 294 -54.39 31.89 -25.85
CA ASP A 294 -55.47 32.77 -25.42
C ASP A 294 -55.12 34.17 -25.97
N ASP A 295 -55.19 34.33 -27.30
CA ASP A 295 -55.50 35.63 -27.87
C ASP A 295 -57.03 35.74 -27.92
N ASP A 296 -57.56 36.13 -26.76
CA ASP A 296 -58.90 36.66 -26.58
C ASP A 296 -59.15 37.82 -27.57
N GLU A 297 -60.17 37.60 -28.38
CA GLU A 297 -60.91 38.53 -29.22
C GLU A 297 -61.37 39.79 -28.45
N TRP A 298 -60.85 40.99 -28.75
CA TRP A 298 -61.57 42.27 -28.53
C TRP A 298 -61.20 43.36 -29.58
N ASP A 299 -62.28 43.86 -30.21
CA ASP A 299 -62.48 44.99 -31.14
C ASP A 299 -62.30 44.78 -32.67
#